data_AF-A0A819J264-F1
#
_entry.id   AF-A0A819J264-F1
#
_cell.length_a   1.000
_cell.length_b   1.000
_cell.length_c   1.000
_cell.angle_alpha   90.00
_cell.angle_beta   90.00
_cell.angle_gamma   90.00
#
_symmetry.space_group_name_H-M   'P 1'
#
loop_
_entity.id
_entity.type
_entity.pdbx_description
1 polymer ?
#
loop_
_entity_poly.entity_id
_entity_poly.type
_entity_poly.pdbx_seq_one_letter_code
_entity_poly.pdbx_strand_id
1 'polypeptide(L)'
;MPGRQTVSSINTDDESDPIMLSPPISMKNRLRNFFGIPKPIENDDCSWSANTLLCATVFLEDAVNYRSIVHKVTKNYLFIYRWFSSSLIQKLHRIALTINLCLALFERPSSFSVTSDVRDKPDRIAFPYSLLMIIEGLTLIWFLLYICTKTACLGIKHARKRFWFIAFFIVTIYSLCEWFVMIAIIRHIYDGIRLRRILRPLFMIESSQLMKKALKAVQKDLLTIIA
;
A
#
# COMPACT_ATOMS: atom_id res chain seq x y z
N MET A 1 70.96 33.89 -37.65
CA MET A 1 69.91 33.75 -38.68
C MET A 1 69.16 35.08 -38.77
N PRO A 2 69.00 35.65 -39.98
CA PRO A 2 68.40 36.97 -40.27
C PRO A 2 66.86 36.88 -40.20
N GLY A 3 66.00 37.89 -40.36
CA GLY A 3 66.07 39.25 -40.91
C GLY A 3 64.66 39.87 -40.84
N ARG A 4 64.51 41.08 -41.36
CA ARG A 4 63.55 42.15 -41.03
C ARG A 4 62.42 42.32 -42.07
N GLN A 5 61.43 43.16 -41.74
CA GLN A 5 60.48 43.92 -42.61
C GLN A 5 59.23 43.17 -43.11
N THR A 6 58.04 43.75 -43.40
CA THR A 6 57.37 45.07 -43.28
C THR A 6 55.89 44.88 -43.71
N VAL A 7 54.98 45.68 -43.15
CA VAL A 7 53.80 46.37 -43.75
C VAL A 7 53.22 45.85 -45.09
N SER A 8 51.91 45.54 -45.13
CA SER A 8 50.95 46.16 -46.07
C SER A 8 49.50 45.73 -45.82
N SER A 9 48.67 46.75 -45.62
CA SER A 9 47.21 46.83 -45.81
C SER A 9 46.71 46.27 -47.13
N ILE A 10 45.48 45.73 -47.15
CA ILE A 10 44.45 45.97 -48.18
C ILE A 10 43.07 45.83 -47.49
N ASN A 11 42.33 46.95 -47.47
CA ASN A 11 40.87 46.99 -47.42
C ASN A 11 40.38 46.96 -48.87
N THR A 12 39.37 46.15 -49.14
CA THR A 12 38.42 46.19 -50.27
C THR A 12 37.29 45.23 -49.88
N ASP A 13 36.00 45.49 -49.94
CA ASP A 13 35.16 46.66 -50.20
C ASP A 13 33.79 46.30 -49.58
N ASP A 14 32.98 47.31 -49.31
CA ASP A 14 31.54 47.17 -49.07
C ASP A 14 30.88 46.37 -50.21
N GLU A 15 30.20 45.27 -49.89
CA GLU A 15 29.06 44.82 -50.69
C GLU A 15 27.97 44.25 -49.77
N SER A 16 27.02 45.12 -49.50
CA SER A 16 25.68 44.80 -49.04
C SER A 16 25.01 43.75 -49.93
N ASP A 17 24.56 42.62 -49.35
CA ASP A 17 23.29 41.93 -49.65
C ASP A 17 23.20 40.56 -48.91
N PRO A 18 22.00 40.02 -48.59
CA PRO A 18 20.79 40.67 -48.13
C PRO A 18 20.39 40.14 -46.73
N ILE A 19 19.49 40.88 -46.06
CA ILE A 19 18.69 40.37 -44.96
C ILE A 19 17.87 39.18 -45.50
N MET A 20 18.40 37.96 -45.35
CA MET A 20 17.61 36.74 -45.48
C MET A 20 16.65 36.70 -44.30
N LEU A 21 15.52 37.39 -44.51
CA LEU A 21 14.32 37.32 -43.69
C LEU A 21 14.04 35.83 -43.43
N SER A 22 14.33 35.38 -42.22
CA SER A 22 14.11 33.99 -41.85
C SER A 22 12.66 33.64 -42.18
N PRO A 23 12.37 32.57 -42.93
CA PRO A 23 11.02 32.28 -43.35
C PRO A 23 10.13 32.15 -42.11
N PRO A 24 8.90 32.69 -42.13
CA PRO A 24 7.98 32.55 -41.01
C PRO A 24 7.85 31.06 -40.66
N ILE A 25 7.75 30.75 -39.37
CA ILE A 25 7.78 29.38 -38.80
C ILE A 25 6.84 28.41 -39.56
N SER A 26 5.75 28.93 -40.13
CA SER A 26 4.83 28.23 -41.03
C SER A 26 5.48 27.63 -42.28
N MET A 27 6.37 28.37 -42.96
CA MET A 27 7.02 27.94 -44.20
C MET A 27 8.13 26.91 -43.95
N LYS A 28 8.81 27.00 -42.79
CA LYS A 28 9.79 26.01 -42.33
C LYS A 28 9.15 24.64 -42.04
N ASN A 29 7.92 24.64 -41.53
CA ASN A 29 7.14 23.42 -41.30
C ASN A 29 6.61 22.82 -42.61
N ARG A 30 6.26 23.67 -43.59
CA ARG A 30 5.87 23.25 -44.93
C ARG A 30 7.03 22.59 -45.70
N LEU A 31 8.23 23.16 -45.62
CA LEU A 31 9.44 22.57 -46.23
C LEU A 31 9.82 21.24 -45.57
N ARG A 32 9.68 21.11 -44.25
CA ARG A 32 9.92 19.84 -43.53
C ARG A 32 8.99 18.72 -43.98
N ASN A 33 7.70 19.02 -44.12
CA ASN A 33 6.71 18.04 -44.60
C ASN A 33 6.94 17.66 -46.07
N PHE A 34 7.46 18.59 -46.90
CA PHE A 34 7.75 18.33 -48.31
C PHE A 34 8.97 17.42 -48.49
N PHE A 35 10.02 17.60 -47.69
CA PHE A 35 11.23 16.75 -47.73
C PHE A 35 11.09 15.45 -46.92
N GLY A 36 9.91 15.16 -46.35
CA GLY A 36 9.69 13.97 -45.53
C GLY A 36 10.63 13.91 -44.31
N ILE A 37 11.20 15.03 -43.88
CA ILE A 37 12.12 15.07 -42.76
C ILE A 37 11.27 14.94 -41.49
N PRO A 38 11.40 13.83 -40.73
CA PRO A 38 10.65 13.66 -39.50
C PRO A 38 10.94 14.85 -38.58
N LYS A 39 9.90 15.35 -37.90
CA LYS A 39 10.10 16.37 -36.86
C LYS A 39 11.16 15.85 -35.88
N PRO A 40 12.13 16.68 -35.47
CA PRO A 40 13.06 16.27 -34.41
C PRO A 40 12.21 15.80 -33.24
N ILE A 41 12.49 14.60 -32.76
CA ILE A 41 11.84 14.00 -31.60
C ILE A 41 12.05 15.00 -30.47
N GLU A 42 10.97 15.71 -30.13
CA GLU A 42 10.94 16.54 -28.93
C GLU A 42 11.11 15.56 -27.77
N ASN A 43 12.17 15.75 -26.98
CA ASN A 43 12.63 14.82 -25.95
C ASN A 43 11.61 14.64 -24.81
N ASP A 44 10.51 13.92 -25.08
CA ASP A 44 9.57 13.39 -24.09
C ASP A 44 10.05 12.05 -23.50
N ASP A 45 11.25 11.61 -23.86
CA ASP A 45 11.85 10.31 -23.50
C ASP A 45 12.08 10.15 -21.99
N CYS A 46 12.12 11.26 -21.24
CA CYS A 46 12.29 11.23 -19.78
C CYS A 46 11.02 10.77 -19.03
N SER A 47 9.83 11.00 -19.60
CA SER A 47 8.54 10.60 -19.02
C SER A 47 8.29 9.09 -19.12
N TRP A 48 8.56 8.52 -20.30
CA TRP A 48 8.42 7.08 -20.54
C TRP A 48 9.49 6.26 -19.83
N SER A 49 10.74 6.73 -19.80
CA SER A 49 11.82 6.03 -19.09
C SER A 49 11.60 5.99 -17.59
N ALA A 50 11.18 7.09 -16.95
CA ALA A 50 10.95 7.14 -15.50
C ALA A 50 9.83 6.20 -15.04
N ASN A 51 8.72 6.14 -15.79
CA ASN A 51 7.61 5.23 -15.47
C ASN A 51 8.00 3.76 -15.70
N THR A 52 8.76 3.48 -16.75
CA THR A 52 9.25 2.14 -17.07
C THR A 52 10.25 1.65 -16.02
N LEU A 53 11.16 2.52 -15.58
CA LEU A 53 12.11 2.24 -14.50
C LEU A 53 11.36 1.95 -13.19
N LEU A 54 10.35 2.75 -12.83
CA LEU A 54 9.54 2.50 -11.64
C LEU A 54 8.86 1.13 -11.70
N CYS A 55 8.24 0.77 -12.82
CA CYS A 55 7.64 -0.56 -13.02
C CYS A 55 8.68 -1.68 -12.85
N ALA A 56 9.84 -1.55 -13.51
CA ALA A 56 10.92 -2.53 -13.40
C ALA A 56 11.40 -2.70 -11.95
N THR A 57 11.60 -1.60 -11.21
CA THR A 57 12.02 -1.68 -9.80
C THR A 57 10.98 -2.39 -8.92
N VAL A 58 9.68 -2.12 -9.11
CA VAL A 58 8.63 -2.76 -8.31
C VAL A 58 8.53 -4.25 -8.65
N PHE A 59 8.66 -4.65 -9.90
CA PHE A 59 8.66 -6.07 -10.26
C PHE A 59 9.89 -6.80 -9.70
N LEU A 60 11.06 -6.16 -9.69
CA LEU A 60 12.24 -6.72 -9.06
C LEU A 60 12.05 -6.85 -7.53
N GLU A 61 11.49 -5.83 -6.87
CA GLU A 61 11.17 -5.88 -5.44
C GLU A 61 10.16 -6.99 -5.12
N ASP A 62 9.13 -7.15 -5.95
CA ASP A 62 8.12 -8.21 -5.80
C ASP A 62 8.72 -9.61 -6.03
N ALA A 63 9.63 -9.77 -6.98
CA ALA A 63 10.34 -11.02 -7.22
C ALA A 63 11.22 -11.42 -6.03
N VAL A 64 11.99 -10.48 -5.48
CA VAL A 64 12.83 -10.69 -4.28
C VAL A 64 11.96 -11.04 -3.07
N ASN A 65 10.78 -10.44 -2.95
CA ASN A 65 9.85 -10.67 -1.83
C ASN A 65 8.82 -11.79 -2.09
N TYR A 66 8.96 -12.56 -3.18
CA TYR A 66 8.05 -13.65 -3.57
C TYR A 66 6.56 -13.23 -3.62
N ARG A 67 6.27 -12.04 -4.14
CA ARG A 67 4.91 -11.50 -4.28
C ARG A 67 4.36 -11.70 -5.68
N SER A 68 3.05 -11.95 -5.76
CA SER A 68 2.35 -12.10 -7.04
C SER A 68 2.06 -10.75 -7.70
N ILE A 69 2.30 -10.64 -9.00
CA ILE A 69 2.01 -9.44 -9.81
C ILE A 69 0.51 -9.40 -10.15
N VAL A 70 -0.28 -8.69 -9.34
CA VAL A 70 -1.75 -8.56 -9.52
C VAL A 70 -2.22 -7.09 -9.38
N HIS A 71 -1.32 -6.17 -9.07
CA HIS A 71 -1.64 -4.76 -8.86
C HIS A 71 -1.74 -4.00 -10.20
N LYS A 72 -2.42 -2.84 -10.19
CA LYS A 72 -2.54 -1.98 -11.39
C LYS A 72 -1.19 -1.31 -11.70
N VAL A 73 -0.76 -1.40 -12.97
CA VAL A 73 0.48 -0.80 -13.46
C VAL A 73 0.23 0.63 -13.94
N THR A 74 -0.02 1.55 -13.01
CA THR A 74 -0.12 2.98 -13.31
C THR A 74 0.73 3.74 -12.31
N LYS A 75 1.40 4.81 -12.74
CA LYS A 75 2.35 5.60 -11.93
C LYS A 75 1.86 5.89 -10.50
N ASN A 76 0.64 6.43 -10.36
CA ASN A 76 0.08 6.81 -9.06
C ASN A 76 -0.20 5.61 -8.16
N TYR A 77 -0.82 4.55 -8.70
CA TYR A 77 -1.10 3.33 -7.95
C TYR A 77 0.17 2.59 -7.56
N LEU A 78 1.21 2.66 -8.40
CA LEU A 78 2.50 2.02 -8.16
C LEU A 78 3.28 2.71 -7.03
N PHE A 79 3.21 4.03 -6.94
CA PHE A 79 3.77 4.77 -5.81
C PHE A 79 3.08 4.42 -4.48
N ILE A 80 1.73 4.39 -4.48
CA ILE A 80 0.94 3.98 -3.30
C ILE A 80 1.23 2.53 -2.94
N TYR A 81 1.37 1.64 -3.92
CA TYR A 81 1.75 0.23 -3.72
C TYR A 81 3.12 0.12 -3.05
N ARG A 82 4.12 0.85 -3.53
CA ARG A 82 5.47 0.83 -2.94
C ARG A 82 5.48 1.38 -1.52
N TRP A 83 4.72 2.46 -1.27
CA TRP A 83 4.53 3.00 0.08
C TRP A 83 3.88 1.97 1.00
N PHE A 84 2.80 1.32 0.58
CA PHE A 84 2.09 0.28 1.32
C PHE A 84 2.92 -1.00 1.54
N SER A 85 3.76 -1.34 0.56
CA SER A 85 4.75 -2.42 0.62
C SER A 85 5.87 -2.14 1.63
N SER A 86 6.07 -0.89 2.04
CA SER A 86 7.16 -0.54 2.95
C SER A 86 7.14 -1.40 4.22
N SER A 87 8.36 -1.70 4.70
CA SER A 87 8.53 -2.51 5.92
C SER A 87 7.87 -1.86 7.13
N LEU A 88 7.77 -0.53 7.17
CA LEU A 88 7.12 0.23 8.23
C LEU A 88 5.61 -0.05 8.30
N ILE A 89 4.88 0.09 7.18
CA ILE A 89 3.43 -0.15 7.17
C ILE A 89 3.12 -1.61 7.49
N GLN A 90 3.91 -2.54 6.97
CA GLN A 90 3.74 -3.96 7.30
C GLN A 90 4.01 -4.26 8.78
N LYS A 91 5.05 -3.67 9.37
CA LYS A 91 5.35 -3.81 10.81
C LYS A 91 4.25 -3.19 11.66
N LEU A 92 3.79 -1.99 11.31
CA LEU A 92 2.72 -1.30 12.02
C LEU A 92 1.41 -2.09 11.99
N HIS A 93 1.06 -2.67 10.84
CA HIS A 93 -0.10 -3.55 10.75
C HIS A 93 0.03 -4.80 11.64
N ARG A 94 1.21 -5.44 11.67
CA ARG A 94 1.49 -6.56 12.60
C ARG A 94 1.38 -6.13 14.06
N ILE A 95 1.90 -4.96 14.42
CA ILE A 95 1.80 -4.40 15.78
C ILE A 95 0.33 -4.14 16.15
N ALA A 96 -0.45 -3.51 15.27
CA ALA A 96 -1.87 -3.25 15.49
C ALA A 96 -2.66 -4.56 15.71
N LEU A 97 -2.33 -5.60 14.94
CA LEU A 97 -2.88 -6.94 15.13
C LEU A 97 -2.52 -7.51 16.51
N THR A 98 -1.25 -7.44 16.91
CA THR A 98 -0.80 -7.88 18.23
C THR A 98 -1.51 -7.13 19.35
N ILE A 99 -1.64 -5.80 19.26
CA ILE A 99 -2.36 -4.98 20.23
C ILE A 99 -3.82 -5.43 20.34
N ASN A 100 -4.50 -5.65 19.22
CA ASN A 100 -5.88 -6.11 19.20
C ASN A 100 -6.06 -7.49 19.86
N LEU A 101 -5.11 -8.42 19.65
CA LEU A 101 -5.12 -9.72 20.34
C LEU A 101 -4.84 -9.56 21.84
N CYS A 102 -3.83 -8.76 22.21
CA CYS A 102 -3.51 -8.48 23.61
C CYS A 102 -4.67 -7.81 24.36
N LEU A 103 -5.48 -7.00 23.67
CA LEU A 103 -6.66 -6.35 24.24
C LEU A 103 -7.65 -7.37 24.84
N ALA A 104 -7.71 -8.59 24.29
CA ALA A 104 -8.56 -9.65 24.82
C ALA A 104 -8.15 -10.09 26.24
N LEU A 105 -6.88 -9.92 26.62
CA LEU A 105 -6.37 -10.29 27.95
C LEU A 105 -6.77 -9.28 29.04
N PHE A 106 -6.96 -8.02 28.65
CA PHE A 106 -7.30 -6.93 29.54
C PHE A 106 -8.81 -6.77 29.76
N GLU A 107 -9.63 -7.25 28.82
CA GLU A 107 -11.08 -7.23 28.95
C GLU A 107 -11.59 -8.29 29.94
N ARG A 108 -12.78 -8.07 30.51
CA ARG A 108 -13.41 -9.02 31.45
C ARG A 108 -13.84 -10.34 30.78
N PRO A 109 -13.54 -11.52 31.32
CA PRO A 109 -12.75 -11.76 32.52
C PRO A 109 -11.27 -11.46 32.25
N SER A 110 -10.67 -10.57 33.05
CA SER A 110 -9.26 -10.24 32.86
C SER A 110 -8.40 -11.45 33.23
N SER A 111 -7.41 -11.73 32.39
CA SER A 111 -6.48 -12.86 32.61
C SER A 111 -5.38 -12.51 33.63
N PHE A 112 -5.30 -11.25 34.07
CA PHE A 112 -4.40 -10.81 35.13
C PHE A 112 -4.95 -11.22 36.50
N SER A 113 -4.54 -12.40 36.95
CA SER A 113 -4.69 -12.90 38.31
C SER A 113 -3.36 -13.48 38.77
N VAL A 114 -3.05 -13.34 40.06
CA VAL A 114 -1.85 -13.93 40.67
C VAL A 114 -1.94 -15.46 40.68
N THR A 115 -3.15 -15.99 40.88
CA THR A 115 -3.43 -17.43 40.83
C THR A 115 -4.59 -17.71 39.88
N SER A 116 -4.52 -18.84 39.18
CA SER A 116 -5.60 -19.38 38.36
C SER A 116 -6.45 -20.40 39.12
N ASP A 117 -6.10 -20.73 40.37
CA ASP A 117 -6.88 -21.67 41.18
C ASP A 117 -8.28 -21.10 41.45
N VAL A 118 -9.29 -21.95 41.31
CA VAL A 118 -10.70 -21.60 41.55
C VAL A 118 -10.99 -21.52 43.06
N ARG A 119 -10.17 -22.18 43.88
CA ARG A 119 -10.29 -22.22 45.34
C ARG A 119 -9.88 -20.90 45.97
N ASP A 120 -8.78 -20.34 45.48
CA ASP A 120 -8.29 -19.02 45.87
C ASP A 120 -8.63 -18.03 44.76
N LYS A 121 -9.79 -17.35 44.86
CA LYS A 121 -10.19 -16.30 43.92
C LYS A 121 -9.84 -14.92 44.48
N PRO A 122 -8.60 -14.42 44.29
CA PRO A 122 -8.34 -13.02 44.54
C PRO A 122 -9.10 -12.16 43.53
N ASP A 123 -9.43 -10.94 43.93
CA ASP A 123 -10.07 -9.97 43.04
C ASP A 123 -9.18 -9.69 41.83
N ARG A 124 -9.76 -9.81 40.64
CA ARG A 124 -9.06 -9.57 39.39
C ARG A 124 -8.85 -8.07 39.20
N ILE A 125 -7.66 -7.71 38.73
CA ILE A 125 -7.34 -6.31 38.43
C ILE A 125 -8.30 -5.81 37.33
N ALA A 126 -9.08 -4.79 37.67
CA ALA A 126 -10.04 -4.17 36.77
C ALA A 126 -9.42 -2.95 36.09
N PHE A 127 -9.27 -3.00 34.77
CA PHE A 127 -8.83 -1.86 33.99
C PHE A 127 -10.01 -0.93 33.65
N PRO A 128 -9.79 0.39 33.53
CA PRO A 128 -10.83 1.33 33.14
C PRO A 128 -11.32 1.03 31.72
N TYR A 129 -12.59 0.65 31.60
CA TYR A 129 -13.22 0.22 30.35
C TYR A 129 -13.08 1.25 29.21
N SER A 130 -13.12 2.54 29.53
CA SER A 130 -13.00 3.63 28.56
C SER A 130 -11.68 3.60 27.78
N LEU A 131 -10.56 3.24 28.42
CA LEU A 131 -9.27 3.18 27.72
C LEU A 131 -9.23 2.04 26.71
N LEU A 132 -9.74 0.86 27.09
CA LEU A 132 -9.80 -0.28 26.18
C LEU A 132 -10.67 0.02 24.96
N MET A 133 -11.81 0.68 25.17
CA MET A 133 -12.72 1.06 24.08
C MET A 133 -12.06 1.99 23.07
N ILE A 134 -11.29 2.98 23.53
CA ILE A 134 -10.58 3.93 22.66
C ILE A 134 -9.50 3.19 21.86
N ILE A 135 -8.68 2.38 22.53
CA ILE A 135 -7.61 1.61 21.88
C ILE A 135 -8.20 0.64 20.86
N GLU A 136 -9.29 -0.06 21.20
CA GLU A 136 -10.01 -0.94 20.28
C GLU A 136 -10.47 -0.17 19.04
N GLY A 137 -11.15 0.96 19.24
CA GLY A 137 -11.62 1.83 18.16
C GLY A 137 -10.51 2.26 17.20
N LEU A 138 -9.38 2.71 17.75
CA LEU A 138 -8.21 3.10 16.96
C LEU A 138 -7.67 1.94 16.12
N THR A 139 -7.57 0.73 16.69
CA THR A 139 -7.11 -0.45 15.94
C THR A 139 -8.09 -0.87 14.84
N LEU A 140 -9.41 -0.78 15.08
CA LEU A 140 -10.43 -1.09 14.08
C LEU A 140 -10.44 -0.09 12.93
N ILE A 141 -10.30 1.21 13.22
CA ILE A 141 -10.16 2.26 12.21
C ILE A 141 -8.90 2.01 11.36
N TRP A 142 -7.79 1.64 11.99
CA TRP A 142 -6.57 1.27 11.27
C TRP A 142 -6.78 0.07 10.34
N PHE A 143 -7.47 -0.98 10.77
CA PHE A 143 -7.79 -2.13 9.91
C PHE A 143 -8.68 -1.73 8.73
N LEU A 144 -9.68 -0.88 8.96
CA LEU A 144 -10.54 -0.37 7.89
C LEU A 144 -9.72 0.39 6.84
N LEU A 145 -8.87 1.33 7.27
CA LEU A 145 -7.99 2.08 6.38
C LEU A 145 -7.06 1.15 5.60
N TYR A 146 -6.46 0.18 6.29
CA TYR A 146 -5.57 -0.81 5.68
C TYR A 146 -6.27 -1.65 4.60
N ILE A 147 -7.52 -2.05 4.83
CA ILE A 147 -8.32 -2.78 3.84
C ILE A 147 -8.64 -1.90 2.64
N CYS A 148 -9.06 -0.65 2.88
CA CYS A 148 -9.38 0.31 1.83
C CYS A 148 -8.17 0.62 0.94
N THR A 149 -6.99 0.80 1.51
CA THR A 149 -5.77 1.02 0.69
C THR A 149 -5.39 -0.24 -0.09
N LYS A 150 -5.53 -1.42 0.53
CA LYS A 150 -5.25 -2.71 -0.12
C LYS A 150 -6.23 -2.99 -1.27
N THR A 151 -7.53 -2.75 -1.10
CA THR A 151 -8.52 -2.88 -2.20
C THR A 151 -8.24 -1.90 -3.32
N ALA A 152 -7.89 -0.65 -3.00
CA ALA A 152 -7.58 0.36 -4.00
C ALA A 152 -6.37 -0.04 -4.87
N CYS A 153 -5.32 -0.60 -4.25
CA CYS A 153 -4.11 -1.04 -4.96
C CYS A 153 -4.31 -2.30 -5.83
N LEU A 154 -5.01 -3.32 -5.31
CA LEU A 154 -5.27 -4.57 -6.06
C LEU A 154 -6.41 -4.44 -7.08
N GLY A 155 -7.30 -3.47 -6.88
CA GLY A 155 -8.54 -3.35 -7.62
C GLY A 155 -9.65 -4.26 -7.08
N ILE A 156 -10.88 -3.74 -7.10
CA ILE A 156 -12.07 -4.37 -6.52
C ILE A 156 -12.35 -5.75 -7.14
N LYS A 157 -12.13 -5.92 -8.45
CA LYS A 157 -12.35 -7.19 -9.17
C LYS A 157 -11.46 -8.32 -8.64
N HIS A 158 -10.19 -8.04 -8.34
CA HIS A 158 -9.25 -9.03 -7.81
C HIS A 158 -9.46 -9.28 -6.32
N ALA A 159 -9.80 -8.24 -5.56
CA ALA A 159 -10.12 -8.35 -4.14
C ALA A 159 -11.28 -9.33 -3.89
N ARG A 160 -12.35 -9.26 -4.70
CA ARG A 160 -13.53 -10.15 -4.59
C ARG A 160 -13.25 -11.63 -4.88
N LYS A 161 -12.17 -11.96 -5.61
CA LYS A 161 -11.82 -13.37 -5.87
C LYS A 161 -11.15 -14.04 -4.68
N ARG A 162 -10.62 -13.26 -3.73
CA ARG A 162 -9.87 -13.80 -2.58
C ARG A 162 -10.81 -13.98 -1.39
N PHE A 163 -11.24 -15.22 -1.14
CA PHE A 163 -12.14 -15.57 -0.02
C PHE A 163 -11.65 -15.02 1.33
N TRP A 164 -10.38 -15.25 1.67
CA TRP A 164 -9.77 -14.75 2.91
C TRP A 164 -9.84 -13.23 3.09
N PHE A 165 -9.77 -12.50 1.97
CA PHE A 165 -9.86 -11.05 1.98
C PHE A 165 -11.29 -10.57 2.25
N ILE A 166 -12.28 -11.23 1.65
CA ILE A 166 -13.70 -10.97 1.93
C ILE A 166 -14.04 -11.28 3.38
N ALA A 167 -13.60 -12.44 3.89
CA ALA A 167 -13.82 -12.82 5.27
C ALA A 167 -13.27 -11.74 6.22
N PHE A 168 -12.06 -11.26 5.98
CA PHE A 168 -11.45 -10.18 6.76
C PHE A 168 -12.23 -8.86 6.68
N PHE A 169 -12.72 -8.47 5.50
CA PHE A 169 -13.56 -7.30 5.34
C PHE A 169 -14.87 -7.42 6.14
N ILE A 170 -15.59 -8.53 6.01
CA ILE A 170 -16.86 -8.78 6.73
C ILE A 170 -16.63 -8.73 8.23
N VAL A 171 -15.58 -9.40 8.73
CA VAL A 171 -15.25 -9.42 10.15
C VAL A 171 -14.91 -8.03 10.66
N THR A 172 -14.19 -7.22 9.88
CA THR A 172 -13.86 -5.84 10.24
C THR A 172 -15.12 -4.97 10.35
N ILE A 173 -16.04 -5.06 9.38
CA ILE A 173 -17.31 -4.32 9.42
C ILE A 173 -18.17 -4.76 10.60
N TYR A 174 -18.30 -6.07 10.82
CA TYR A 174 -19.06 -6.59 11.97
C TYR A 174 -18.48 -6.09 13.30
N SER A 175 -17.15 -6.12 13.45
CA SER A 175 -16.45 -5.64 14.64
C SER A 175 -16.63 -4.13 14.84
N LEU A 176 -16.67 -3.34 13.77
CA LEU A 176 -16.96 -1.90 13.84
C LEU A 176 -18.40 -1.66 14.30
N CYS A 177 -19.38 -2.36 13.73
CA CYS A 177 -20.77 -2.24 14.13
C CYS A 177 -20.97 -2.59 15.61
N GLU A 178 -20.40 -3.71 16.07
CA GLU A 178 -20.47 -4.10 17.49
C GLU A 178 -19.80 -3.04 18.37
N TRP A 179 -18.67 -2.46 17.95
CA TRP A 179 -18.01 -1.37 18.68
C TRP A 179 -18.85 -0.09 18.73
N PHE A 180 -19.51 0.31 17.63
CA PHE A 180 -20.44 1.45 17.62
C PHE A 180 -21.63 1.21 18.55
N VAL A 181 -22.20 0.00 18.56
CA VAL A 181 -23.28 -0.37 19.49
C VAL A 181 -22.83 -0.24 20.95
N MET A 182 -21.58 -0.62 21.25
CA MET A 182 -21.00 -0.48 22.59
C MET A 182 -20.77 0.97 23.03
N ILE A 183 -20.46 1.86 22.08
CA ILE A 183 -20.39 3.30 22.35
C ILE A 183 -21.77 3.89 22.57
N ALA A 184 -22.73 3.52 21.70
CA ALA A 184 -24.06 4.10 21.71
C ALA A 184 -24.85 3.70 22.96
N ILE A 185 -24.79 2.43 23.37
CA ILE A 185 -25.55 1.91 24.51
C ILE A 185 -24.73 2.07 25.81
N ILE A 186 -24.33 3.30 26.12
CA ILE A 186 -23.48 3.66 27.27
C ILE A 186 -23.79 2.80 28.51
N ARG A 187 -22.82 1.94 28.83
CA ARG A 187 -22.52 1.33 30.14
C ARG A 187 -23.50 0.32 30.77
N HIS A 188 -24.79 0.27 30.45
CA HIS A 188 -25.72 -0.29 31.47
C HIS A 188 -26.12 -1.77 31.42
N ILE A 189 -25.98 -2.52 30.30
CA ILE A 189 -26.69 -3.82 30.16
C ILE A 189 -25.91 -4.96 29.45
N TYR A 190 -24.64 -4.80 29.08
CA TYR A 190 -23.94 -5.85 28.31
C TYR A 190 -23.05 -6.77 29.17
N ASP A 191 -23.70 -7.70 29.88
CA ASP A 191 -23.11 -9.00 30.32
C ASP A 191 -23.29 -10.08 29.22
N GLY A 192 -23.38 -9.67 27.95
CA GLY A 192 -23.56 -10.56 26.81
C GLY A 192 -22.26 -11.14 26.24
N ILE A 193 -22.39 -12.25 25.51
CA ILE A 193 -21.30 -12.88 24.74
C ILE A 193 -20.78 -11.87 23.69
N ARG A 194 -19.53 -11.43 23.84
CA ARG A 194 -18.85 -10.55 22.87
C ARG A 194 -18.38 -11.35 21.66
N LEU A 195 -19.16 -11.33 20.58
CA LEU A 195 -18.89 -12.07 19.35
C LEU A 195 -17.55 -11.66 18.72
N ARG A 196 -17.14 -10.39 18.87
CA ARG A 196 -15.79 -9.91 18.50
C ARG A 196 -14.63 -10.76 18.99
N ARG A 197 -14.68 -11.34 20.20
CA ARG A 197 -13.53 -12.11 20.74
C ARG A 197 -13.21 -13.34 19.91
N ILE A 198 -14.25 -14.02 19.46
CA ILE A 198 -14.14 -15.21 18.61
C ILE A 198 -13.57 -14.84 17.24
N LEU A 199 -13.82 -13.61 16.80
CA LEU A 199 -13.38 -13.10 15.50
C LEU A 199 -11.94 -12.56 15.50
N ARG A 200 -11.36 -12.16 16.64
CA ARG A 200 -9.99 -11.59 16.72
C ARG A 200 -8.89 -12.51 16.15
N PRO A 201 -8.88 -13.83 16.44
CA PRO A 201 -7.90 -14.73 15.85
C PRO A 201 -7.95 -14.75 14.31
N LEU A 202 -9.11 -14.53 13.69
CA LEU A 202 -9.25 -14.51 12.24
C LEU A 202 -8.41 -13.41 11.58
N PHE A 203 -8.24 -12.26 12.25
CA PHE A 203 -7.35 -11.19 11.77
C PHE A 203 -5.90 -11.67 11.69
N MET A 204 -5.47 -12.52 12.62
CA MET A 204 -4.13 -13.10 12.61
C MET A 204 -3.97 -14.10 11.47
N ILE A 205 -4.99 -14.96 11.25
CA ILE A 205 -4.99 -15.91 10.13
C ILE A 205 -4.92 -15.17 8.80
N GLU A 206 -5.62 -14.04 8.62
CA GLU A 206 -5.56 -13.29 7.37
C GLU A 206 -4.15 -12.79 7.04
N SER A 207 -3.41 -12.33 8.05
CA SER A 207 -2.08 -11.74 7.83
C SER A 207 -1.01 -12.78 7.45
N SER A 208 -1.17 -14.05 7.84
CA SER A 208 -0.16 -15.10 7.66
C SER A 208 -0.49 -16.06 6.51
N GLN A 209 0.41 -16.14 5.51
CA GLN A 209 0.28 -17.12 4.43
C GLN A 209 0.61 -18.54 4.88
N LEU A 210 1.55 -18.69 5.82
CA LEU A 210 1.93 -20.00 6.38
C LEU A 210 0.76 -20.62 7.14
N MET A 211 0.07 -19.82 7.94
CA MET A 211 -1.07 -20.30 8.72
C MET A 211 -2.24 -20.74 7.82
N LYS A 212 -2.49 -20.01 6.71
CA LYS A 212 -3.50 -20.43 5.72
C LYS A 212 -3.13 -21.74 5.03
N LYS A 213 -1.85 -21.92 4.71
CA LYS A 213 -1.35 -23.18 4.13
C LYS A 213 -1.50 -24.33 5.13
N ALA A 214 -1.13 -24.11 6.39
CA ALA A 214 -1.29 -25.11 7.46
C ALA A 214 -2.76 -25.49 7.66
N LEU A 215 -3.67 -24.50 7.71
CA LEU A 215 -5.10 -24.77 7.84
C LEU A 215 -5.64 -25.58 6.64
N LYS A 216 -5.17 -25.28 5.43
CA LYS A 216 -5.54 -26.03 4.24
C LYS A 216 -4.99 -27.47 4.25
N ALA A 217 -3.82 -27.69 4.85
CA ALA A 217 -3.28 -29.03 5.03
C ALA A 217 -4.13 -29.83 6.03
N VAL A 218 -4.38 -29.26 7.22
CA VAL A 218 -5.26 -29.87 8.25
C VAL A 218 -6.66 -30.17 7.69
N GLN A 219 -7.22 -29.28 6.88
CA GLN A 219 -8.52 -29.50 6.25
C GLN A 219 -8.51 -30.72 5.31
N LYS A 220 -7.43 -30.94 4.56
CA LYS A 220 -7.32 -32.11 3.67
C LYS A 220 -7.21 -33.39 4.48
N ASP A 221 -6.37 -33.40 5.51
CA ASP A 221 -6.16 -34.58 6.35
C ASP A 221 -7.46 -34.97 7.07
N LEU A 222 -8.22 -33.99 7.57
CA LEU A 222 -9.53 -34.21 8.19
C LEU A 222 -10.52 -34.86 7.22
N LEU A 223 -10.57 -34.40 5.95
CA LEU A 223 -11.44 -34.98 4.94
C LEU A 223 -11.05 -36.43 4.62
N THR A 224 -9.77 -36.77 4.64
CA THR A 224 -9.28 -38.15 4.45
C THR A 224 -9.62 -39.05 5.63
N ILE A 225 -9.68 -38.54 6.86
CA ILE A 225 -10.04 -39.33 8.05
C ILE A 225 -11.55 -39.61 8.10
N ILE A 226 -12.37 -38.68 7.60
CA ILE A 226 -13.83 -38.78 7.64
C ILE A 226 -14.39 -39.60 6.46
N ALA A 227 -13.70 -39.63 5.32
CA ALA A 227 -14.09 -40.37 4.12
C ALA A 227 -13.70 -41.85 4.16
#